data_AF-A0AAP9CY16-F1
#
_entry.id   AF-A0AAP9CY16-F1
#
_cell.length_a   1.000
_cell.length_b   1.000
_cell.length_c   1.000
_cell.angle_alpha   90.00
_cell.angle_beta   90.00
_cell.angle_gamma   90.00
#
_symmetry.space_group_name_H-M   'P 1'
#
loop_
_entity.id
_entity.type
_entity.pdbx_description
1 polymer ?
#
loop_
_entity_poly.entity_id
_entity_poly.type
_entity_poly.pdbx_seq_one_letter_code
_entity_poly.pdbx_strand_id
1 'polypeptide(L)'
;MKKLLIFTLLLCCTVRALSYTERNYLQKQASVSSLQEVLILNQQWVTYPAYTDRTGWDTFLGSFKNECILRGEKQLNYQWQVVKATDYMEFERSGNRSVMETPFANNNNAIADLLLAELAEGKGRFIDQLINGVYHSCEMTSWALAAHLNAQQSHRSLPDFKENIIDLTAGDLGSLLAWTYYYMHQEFDKLNPAISERLRHTLQQRILDPYMNNDHFWWMAVDYKPGMMVNNWNPWCNSNALMCFMLLENDKEMLAKAVYRSMVSVDKFINYTHTDGACEEGPSYWGHAAGKMFDYLELLSAVTGGTVSIFDNPMIKNMGEYISRSYVGKGWVVNFADASAKSSGDAPLIFRYGKAVNSNEMKGFAAMINTNKLPSGRDIYRTLAAIKIANELKETQAAHLTPPFSWYPETEFCYITDNKGNFLAAKGGYNDESHNHNDAGTFSFWIDQTPFLIDAGVGTYTRQTFSKDRYAIWTMQSNYHNLPLINGVPQKYGATYKATQVQADKRKNTFTANIATAYPAEAEVESWIRSYSLQKGQLRISDSFRLKTAKQPNQINFMTWGQVCTEIPGKIQLEVKGKKAVIEYDKQLFDVKTEIIPLTDPRLSNVWGKSICRITLTATNIYKTGNYSFTIKKQ
;
A
#
# COMPACT_ATOMS: atom_id res chain seq x y z
N MET A 1 -53.65 -2.21 -47.56
CA MET A 1 -52.60 -3.08 -46.96
C MET A 1 -51.24 -2.66 -47.49
N LYS A 2 -50.21 -2.74 -46.63
CA LYS A 2 -48.83 -2.20 -46.74
C LYS A 2 -48.72 -0.72 -46.32
N LYS A 3 -47.83 -0.29 -45.43
CA LYS A 3 -47.08 -0.88 -44.28
C LYS A 3 -46.39 0.33 -43.65
N LEU A 4 -46.75 0.72 -42.42
CA LEU A 4 -46.15 1.85 -41.70
C LEU A 4 -44.83 1.35 -41.05
N LEU A 5 -43.69 1.95 -41.37
CA LEU A 5 -42.41 1.67 -40.71
C LEU A 5 -42.27 2.59 -39.49
N ILE A 6 -42.38 2.00 -38.30
CA ILE A 6 -42.00 2.62 -37.03
C ILE A 6 -40.55 2.22 -36.75
N PHE A 7 -39.66 3.19 -36.67
CA PHE A 7 -38.28 3.02 -36.23
C PHE A 7 -38.24 3.10 -34.69
N THR A 8 -38.06 1.96 -34.02
CA THR A 8 -37.83 1.90 -32.58
C THR A 8 -36.32 1.99 -32.33
N LEU A 9 -35.86 3.13 -31.80
CA LEU A 9 -34.47 3.31 -31.38
C LEU A 9 -34.28 2.61 -30.01
N LEU A 10 -33.70 1.41 -30.03
CA LEU A 10 -33.31 0.70 -28.81
C LEU A 10 -32.02 1.33 -28.26
N LEU A 11 -32.17 2.11 -27.18
CA LEU A 11 -31.06 2.60 -26.37
C LEU A 11 -30.47 1.41 -25.59
N CYS A 12 -29.42 0.78 -26.12
CA CYS A 12 -28.65 -0.23 -25.39
C CYS A 12 -27.85 0.43 -24.26
N CYS A 13 -28.48 0.65 -23.11
CA CYS A 13 -27.78 0.82 -21.85
C CYS A 13 -27.15 -0.54 -21.49
N THR A 14 -25.89 -0.74 -21.86
CA THR A 14 -25.11 -1.87 -21.37
C THR A 14 -24.78 -1.62 -19.91
N VAL A 15 -25.65 -2.09 -19.01
CA VAL A 15 -25.29 -2.30 -17.62
C VAL A 15 -24.26 -3.43 -17.63
N ARG A 16 -22.97 -3.11 -17.61
CA ARG A 16 -21.93 -4.09 -17.30
C ARG A 16 -22.09 -4.43 -15.81
N ALA A 17 -22.91 -5.43 -15.52
CA ALA A 17 -22.77 -6.16 -14.28
C ALA A 17 -21.39 -6.83 -14.33
N LEU A 18 -20.41 -6.28 -13.62
CA LEU A 18 -19.12 -6.93 -13.42
C LEU A 18 -19.40 -8.16 -12.54
N SER A 19 -19.66 -9.30 -13.18
CA SER A 19 -19.73 -10.57 -12.48
C SER A 19 -18.33 -10.88 -11.94
N TYR A 20 -18.21 -10.99 -10.61
CA TYR A 20 -16.99 -11.50 -9.99
C TYR A 20 -16.61 -12.83 -10.65
N THR A 21 -15.45 -12.88 -11.30
CA THR A 21 -14.96 -14.07 -12.01
C THR A 21 -13.63 -14.46 -11.39
N GLU A 22 -13.55 -15.66 -10.81
CA GLU A 22 -12.27 -16.17 -10.31
C GLU A 22 -11.32 -16.40 -11.48
N ARG A 23 -10.24 -15.63 -11.51
CA ARG A 23 -9.20 -15.69 -12.54
C ARG A 23 -8.30 -16.89 -12.32
N ASN A 24 -7.90 -17.14 -11.09
CA ASN A 24 -7.05 -18.26 -10.65
C ASN A 24 -5.84 -18.44 -11.59
N TYR A 25 -5.08 -17.36 -11.84
CA TYR A 25 -4.03 -17.36 -12.85
C TYR A 25 -2.89 -18.30 -12.49
N LEU A 26 -2.56 -18.45 -11.20
CA LEU A 26 -1.47 -19.31 -10.74
C LEU A 26 -1.86 -20.78 -10.78
N GLN A 27 -3.02 -21.15 -10.22
CA GLN A 27 -3.50 -22.55 -10.22
C GLN A 27 -3.67 -23.12 -11.64
N LYS A 28 -3.88 -22.26 -12.64
CA LYS A 28 -3.95 -22.67 -14.06
C LYS A 28 -2.58 -22.98 -14.68
N GLN A 29 -1.47 -22.57 -14.08
CA GLN A 29 -0.12 -22.83 -14.61
C GLN A 29 0.40 -24.23 -14.28
N ALA A 30 0.04 -24.77 -13.12
CA ALA A 30 0.59 -26.04 -12.64
C ALA A 30 -0.30 -26.71 -11.58
N SER A 31 -0.28 -28.04 -11.56
CA SER A 31 -0.76 -28.88 -10.45
C SER A 31 0.40 -29.27 -9.52
N VAL A 32 0.10 -29.82 -8.34
CA VAL A 32 1.10 -30.42 -7.44
C VAL A 32 2.00 -31.42 -8.17
N SER A 33 1.43 -32.29 -9.00
CA SER A 33 2.21 -33.30 -9.73
C SER A 33 3.18 -32.67 -10.73
N SER A 34 2.74 -31.67 -11.51
CA SER A 34 3.62 -30.98 -12.45
C SER A 34 4.69 -30.13 -11.73
N LEU A 35 4.40 -29.60 -10.55
CA LEU A 35 5.40 -28.88 -9.75
C LEU A 35 6.56 -29.79 -9.36
N GLN A 36 6.29 -31.03 -8.95
CA GLN A 36 7.36 -32.00 -8.61
C GLN A 36 8.36 -32.23 -9.75
N GLU A 37 7.94 -32.04 -11.00
CA GLU A 37 8.79 -32.22 -12.18
C GLU A 37 9.70 -31.01 -12.45
N VAL A 38 9.27 -29.79 -12.07
CA VAL A 38 9.94 -28.54 -12.45
C VAL A 38 10.63 -27.81 -11.29
N LEU A 39 10.41 -28.24 -10.04
CA LEU A 39 11.01 -27.60 -8.87
C LEU A 39 12.54 -27.73 -8.88
N ILE A 40 13.21 -26.60 -8.70
CA ILE A 40 14.64 -26.51 -8.46
C ILE A 40 14.92 -26.81 -6.98
N LEU A 41 15.61 -27.92 -6.73
CA LEU A 41 15.89 -28.43 -5.39
C LEU A 41 17.26 -28.00 -4.85
N ASN A 42 17.52 -28.33 -3.57
CA ASN A 42 18.80 -28.12 -2.89
C ASN A 42 19.32 -26.68 -3.02
N GLN A 43 18.39 -25.72 -2.96
CA GLN A 43 18.64 -24.28 -3.03
C GLN A 43 19.42 -23.84 -4.28
N GLN A 44 19.40 -24.63 -5.38
CA GLN A 44 20.10 -24.28 -6.62
C GLN A 44 19.55 -23.02 -7.33
N TRP A 45 18.38 -22.52 -6.91
CA TRP A 45 17.82 -21.26 -7.36
C TRP A 45 18.57 -20.04 -6.79
N VAL A 46 19.34 -20.21 -5.72
CA VAL A 46 20.13 -19.14 -5.11
C VAL A 46 21.31 -18.80 -6.02
N THR A 47 21.31 -17.58 -6.55
CA THR A 47 22.34 -17.09 -7.50
C THR A 47 23.37 -16.16 -6.86
N TYR A 48 23.37 -16.07 -5.53
CA TYR A 48 24.33 -15.26 -4.76
C TYR A 48 25.59 -16.08 -4.43
N PRO A 49 26.73 -15.42 -4.15
CA PRO A 49 27.97 -16.12 -3.80
C PRO A 49 27.78 -17.04 -2.59
N ALA A 50 28.40 -18.22 -2.62
CA ALA A 50 28.48 -19.08 -1.45
C ALA A 50 29.18 -18.34 -0.30
N TYR A 51 28.92 -18.73 0.96
CA TYR A 51 29.55 -18.09 2.11
C TYR A 51 31.07 -17.98 1.92
N THR A 52 31.76 -19.07 1.58
CA THR A 52 33.23 -19.10 1.44
C THR A 52 33.80 -18.34 0.24
N ASP A 53 32.97 -17.88 -0.71
CA ASP A 53 33.43 -17.19 -1.92
C ASP A 53 33.66 -15.70 -1.69
N ARG A 54 34.83 -15.36 -1.15
CA ARG A 54 35.20 -13.98 -0.84
C ARG A 54 35.31 -13.09 -2.07
N THR A 55 35.87 -13.59 -3.17
CA THR A 55 35.95 -12.84 -4.44
C THR A 55 34.56 -12.57 -5.01
N GLY A 56 33.66 -13.55 -4.91
CA GLY A 56 32.26 -13.41 -5.29
C GLY A 56 31.53 -12.35 -4.45
N TRP A 57 31.67 -12.37 -3.13
CA TRP A 57 31.08 -11.35 -2.24
C TRP A 57 31.63 -9.94 -2.52
N ASP A 58 32.93 -9.81 -2.76
CA ASP A 58 33.57 -8.53 -3.08
C ASP A 58 33.04 -7.97 -4.40
N THR A 59 32.88 -8.82 -5.40
CA THR A 59 32.33 -8.46 -6.71
C THR A 59 30.85 -8.10 -6.62
N PHE A 60 30.06 -8.91 -5.91
CA PHE A 60 28.62 -8.75 -5.78
C PHE A 60 28.26 -7.46 -5.02
N LEU A 61 28.92 -7.22 -3.88
CA LEU A 61 28.64 -6.06 -3.05
C LEU A 61 29.20 -4.76 -3.64
N GLY A 62 30.35 -4.84 -4.32
CA GLY A 62 31.00 -3.67 -4.92
C GLY A 62 31.11 -2.51 -3.93
N SER A 63 30.53 -1.36 -4.29
CA SER A 63 30.54 -0.16 -3.45
C SER A 63 29.76 -0.28 -2.14
N PHE A 64 28.86 -1.26 -1.99
CA PHE A 64 28.07 -1.45 -0.77
C PHE A 64 28.80 -2.26 0.31
N LYS A 65 29.94 -2.91 -0.01
CA LYS A 65 30.66 -3.77 0.94
C LYS A 65 30.98 -3.05 2.25
N ASN A 66 31.58 -1.86 2.18
CA ASN A 66 31.94 -1.08 3.36
C ASN A 66 30.71 -0.62 4.15
N GLU A 67 29.60 -0.32 3.48
CA GLU A 67 28.36 0.06 4.17
C GLU A 67 27.79 -1.10 4.99
N CYS A 68 27.77 -2.32 4.44
CA CYS A 68 27.36 -3.53 5.17
C CYS A 68 28.23 -3.75 6.42
N ILE A 69 29.55 -3.67 6.27
CA ILE A 69 30.50 -3.86 7.38
C ILE A 69 30.27 -2.79 8.46
N LEU A 70 30.15 -1.51 8.08
CA LEU A 70 29.92 -0.40 9.02
C LEU A 70 28.58 -0.52 9.75
N ARG A 71 27.56 -1.12 9.14
CA ARG A 71 26.28 -1.42 9.80
C ARG A 71 26.49 -2.50 10.87
N GLY A 72 27.12 -3.62 10.53
CA GLY A 72 27.42 -4.69 11.49
C GLY A 72 28.35 -4.28 12.63
N GLU A 73 29.32 -3.41 12.38
CA GLU A 73 30.23 -2.87 13.40
C GLU A 73 29.50 -2.16 14.54
N LYS A 74 28.41 -1.44 14.20
CA LYS A 74 27.56 -0.79 15.21
C LYS A 74 26.84 -1.79 16.10
N GLN A 75 26.70 -3.04 15.66
CA GLN A 75 25.99 -4.09 16.38
C GLN A 75 26.91 -5.00 17.23
N LEU A 76 28.24 -4.86 17.15
CA LEU A 76 29.18 -5.72 17.90
C LEU A 76 29.01 -5.66 19.42
N ASN A 77 28.54 -4.53 19.94
CA ASN A 77 28.24 -4.32 21.37
C ASN A 77 26.74 -4.21 21.64
N TYR A 78 25.89 -4.61 20.68
CA TYR A 78 24.44 -4.50 20.80
C TYR A 78 23.94 -5.30 22.03
N GLN A 79 23.04 -4.69 22.79
CA GLN A 79 22.42 -5.33 23.93
C GLN A 79 21.06 -5.87 23.50
N TRP A 80 20.93 -7.19 23.44
CA TRP A 80 19.69 -7.86 23.05
C TRP A 80 18.55 -7.50 23.99
N GLN A 81 17.50 -6.89 23.45
CA GLN A 81 16.41 -6.34 24.25
C GLN A 81 15.36 -7.42 24.50
N VAL A 82 15.07 -7.73 25.76
CA VAL A 82 13.96 -8.62 26.13
C VAL A 82 12.64 -7.88 25.93
N VAL A 83 11.78 -8.42 25.06
CA VAL A 83 10.37 -8.00 24.97
C VAL A 83 9.60 -8.64 26.12
N LYS A 84 9.18 -7.84 27.09
CA LYS A 84 8.54 -8.34 28.32
C LYS A 84 7.06 -8.64 28.08
N ALA A 85 6.49 -9.53 28.90
CA ALA A 85 5.05 -9.79 28.90
C ALA A 85 4.20 -8.51 29.02
N THR A 86 4.65 -7.55 29.84
CA THR A 86 3.98 -6.25 30.00
C THR A 86 4.00 -5.39 28.76
N ASP A 87 5.02 -5.53 27.91
CA ASP A 87 5.17 -4.75 26.68
C ASP A 87 4.13 -5.20 25.65
N TYR A 88 3.85 -6.52 25.58
CA TYR A 88 2.73 -7.07 24.82
C TYR A 88 1.38 -6.57 25.36
N MET A 89 1.16 -6.69 26.67
CA MET A 89 -0.09 -6.28 27.32
C MET A 89 -0.38 -4.78 27.20
N GLU A 90 0.63 -3.94 26.94
CA GLU A 90 0.45 -2.50 26.79
C GLU A 90 -0.48 -2.15 25.62
N PHE A 91 -0.47 -2.95 24.55
CA PHE A 91 -1.41 -2.78 23.45
C PHE A 91 -2.86 -2.93 23.90
N GLU A 92 -3.16 -3.89 24.78
CA GLU A 92 -4.50 -4.07 25.32
C GLU A 92 -4.88 -2.96 26.32
N ARG A 93 -3.91 -2.44 27.09
CA ARG A 93 -4.11 -1.39 28.09
C ARG A 93 -4.39 -0.02 27.48
N SER A 94 -3.55 0.41 26.52
CA SER A 94 -3.60 1.77 25.97
C SER A 94 -3.81 1.82 24.45
N GLY A 95 -3.65 0.70 23.75
CA GLY A 95 -3.60 0.67 22.28
C GLY A 95 -2.22 1.03 21.71
N ASN A 96 -1.21 1.30 22.55
CA ASN A 96 0.14 1.61 22.11
C ASN A 96 0.92 0.35 21.73
N ARG A 97 1.08 0.11 20.43
CA ARG A 97 1.84 -1.03 19.89
C ARG A 97 3.36 -0.83 19.92
N SER A 98 3.83 0.42 19.94
CA SER A 98 5.24 0.76 19.79
C SER A 98 6.12 0.26 20.95
N VAL A 99 5.54 0.06 22.14
CA VAL A 99 6.27 -0.44 23.33
C VAL A 99 6.84 -1.82 23.09
N MET A 100 6.06 -2.74 22.50
CA MET A 100 6.53 -4.07 22.11
C MET A 100 7.34 -4.01 20.81
N GLU A 101 6.88 -3.25 19.82
CA GLU A 101 7.41 -3.33 18.46
C GLU A 101 8.79 -2.72 18.30
N THR A 102 9.11 -1.67 19.06
CA THR A 102 10.41 -0.99 18.96
C THR A 102 11.58 -1.90 19.36
N PRO A 103 11.62 -2.50 20.57
CA PRO A 103 12.70 -3.42 20.92
C PRO A 103 12.76 -4.65 19.99
N PHE A 104 11.60 -5.17 19.57
CA PHE A 104 11.53 -6.29 18.62
C PHE A 104 12.13 -5.95 17.27
N ALA A 105 11.77 -4.78 16.69
CA ALA A 105 12.30 -4.33 15.42
C ALA A 105 13.81 -4.06 15.50
N ASN A 106 14.29 -3.49 16.60
CA ASN A 106 15.73 -3.23 16.81
C ASN A 106 16.54 -4.52 16.83
N ASN A 107 16.07 -5.56 17.54
CA ASN A 107 16.72 -6.86 17.55
C ASN A 107 16.77 -7.48 16.14
N ASN A 108 15.65 -7.46 15.41
CA ASN A 108 15.59 -8.03 14.06
C ASN A 108 16.51 -7.28 13.08
N ASN A 109 16.62 -5.96 13.19
CA ASN A 109 17.53 -5.16 12.38
C ASN A 109 19.00 -5.45 12.72
N ALA A 110 19.32 -5.65 14.00
CA ALA A 110 20.68 -6.03 14.41
C ALA A 110 21.10 -7.37 13.81
N ILE A 111 20.21 -8.39 13.80
CA ILE A 111 20.47 -9.68 13.14
C ILE A 111 20.74 -9.49 11.65
N ALA A 112 19.92 -8.70 10.95
CA ALA A 112 20.09 -8.44 9.52
C ALA A 112 21.41 -7.74 9.21
N ASP A 113 21.77 -6.71 9.98
CA ASP A 113 23.03 -5.98 9.83
C ASP A 113 24.25 -6.89 10.09
N LEU A 114 24.20 -7.72 11.14
CA LEU A 114 25.26 -8.68 11.48
C LEU A 114 25.45 -9.74 10.38
N LEU A 115 24.35 -10.30 9.86
CA LEU A 115 24.40 -11.26 8.75
C LEU A 115 25.04 -10.65 7.51
N LEU A 116 24.56 -9.48 7.07
CA LEU A 116 25.10 -8.81 5.87
C LEU A 116 26.57 -8.41 6.05
N ALA A 117 26.98 -7.99 7.25
CA ALA A 117 28.37 -7.67 7.54
C ALA A 117 29.27 -8.92 7.50
N GLU A 118 28.81 -10.05 8.04
CA GLU A 118 29.57 -11.31 7.98
C GLU A 118 29.67 -11.84 6.54
N LEU A 119 28.60 -11.76 5.75
CA LEU A 119 28.66 -12.10 4.33
C LEU A 119 29.64 -11.20 3.56
N ALA A 120 29.69 -9.91 3.91
CA ALA A 120 30.58 -8.93 3.30
C ALA A 120 32.06 -9.10 3.69
N GLU A 121 32.34 -9.48 4.94
CA GLU A 121 33.71 -9.53 5.47
C GLU A 121 34.28 -10.95 5.52
N GLY A 122 33.51 -11.91 6.02
CA GLY A 122 33.89 -13.32 6.07
C GLY A 122 35.04 -13.66 7.02
N LYS A 123 35.21 -12.89 8.09
CA LYS A 123 36.31 -13.05 9.07
C LYS A 123 35.84 -13.59 10.42
N GLY A 124 34.54 -13.84 10.58
CA GLY A 124 33.95 -14.45 11.76
C GLY A 124 33.73 -13.53 12.95
N ARG A 125 34.19 -12.26 12.92
CA ARG A 125 34.06 -11.36 14.08
C ARG A 125 32.62 -10.93 14.39
N PHE A 126 31.68 -11.14 13.47
CA PHE A 126 30.26 -10.86 13.69
C PHE A 126 29.48 -12.11 14.17
N ILE A 127 30.08 -13.30 14.06
CA ILE A 127 29.39 -14.59 14.30
C ILE A 127 28.86 -14.69 15.73
N ASP A 128 29.65 -14.33 16.75
CA ASP A 128 29.20 -14.46 18.15
C ASP A 128 27.96 -13.62 18.43
N GLN A 129 27.92 -12.37 17.95
CA GLN A 129 26.71 -11.53 18.10
C GLN A 129 25.56 -12.06 17.26
N LEU A 130 25.81 -12.59 16.06
CA LEU A 130 24.78 -13.18 15.24
C LEU A 130 24.15 -14.41 15.91
N ILE A 131 24.97 -15.28 16.54
CA ILE A 131 24.52 -16.42 17.34
C ILE A 131 23.64 -15.94 18.49
N ASN A 132 24.06 -14.91 19.23
CA ASN A 132 23.26 -14.35 20.31
C ASN A 132 21.88 -13.87 19.83
N GLY A 133 21.82 -13.23 18.67
CA GLY A 133 20.56 -12.78 18.07
C GLY A 133 19.65 -13.90 17.60
N VAL A 134 20.24 -14.92 16.97
CA VAL A 134 19.55 -16.15 16.57
C VAL A 134 18.94 -16.84 17.80
N TYR A 135 19.75 -17.08 18.84
CA TYR A 135 19.28 -17.72 20.07
C TYR A 135 18.21 -16.89 20.77
N HIS A 136 18.43 -15.58 20.89
CA HIS A 136 17.44 -14.67 21.46
C HIS A 136 16.08 -14.81 20.75
N SER A 137 16.09 -14.81 19.41
CA SER A 137 14.88 -14.99 18.61
C SER A 137 14.23 -16.36 18.81
N CYS A 138 15.04 -17.42 18.94
CA CYS A 138 14.57 -18.78 19.20
C CYS A 138 13.98 -19.00 20.61
N GLU A 139 14.32 -18.15 21.58
CA GLU A 139 13.80 -18.19 22.96
C GLU A 139 12.53 -17.33 23.15
N MET A 140 12.17 -16.49 22.18
CA MET A 140 10.94 -15.72 22.24
C MET A 140 9.71 -16.64 22.25
N THR A 141 8.65 -16.27 22.97
CA THR A 141 7.37 -17.00 22.94
C THR A 141 6.67 -16.91 21.59
N SER A 142 6.70 -15.73 20.94
CA SER A 142 6.12 -15.49 19.62
C SER A 142 6.93 -14.47 18.81
N TRP A 143 6.89 -14.60 17.48
CA TRP A 143 7.46 -13.63 16.53
C TRP A 143 6.42 -12.65 15.98
N ALA A 144 5.17 -12.77 16.43
CA ALA A 144 4.09 -11.90 16.02
C ALA A 144 3.98 -10.64 16.87
N LEU A 145 3.46 -9.59 16.27
CA LEU A 145 3.28 -8.30 16.95
C LEU A 145 2.09 -8.36 17.93
N ALA A 146 2.20 -7.62 19.02
CA ALA A 146 1.13 -7.50 20.02
C ALA A 146 -0.24 -7.14 19.42
N ALA A 147 -0.24 -6.28 18.39
CA ALA A 147 -1.44 -5.85 17.69
C ALA A 147 -2.11 -6.94 16.83
N HIS A 148 -1.41 -8.04 16.57
CA HIS A 148 -1.84 -9.11 15.66
C HIS A 148 -2.19 -10.41 16.42
N LEU A 149 -1.83 -10.51 17.69
CA LEU A 149 -2.05 -11.69 18.53
C LEU A 149 -3.52 -11.95 18.86
N ASN A 150 -4.41 -10.97 18.65
CA ASN A 150 -5.85 -11.19 18.75
C ASN A 150 -6.39 -12.22 17.72
N ALA A 151 -5.59 -12.58 16.72
CA ALA A 151 -5.85 -13.67 15.78
C ALA A 151 -5.71 -15.06 16.42
N GLN A 152 -5.00 -15.19 17.54
CA GLN A 152 -4.99 -16.42 18.34
C GLN A 152 -6.36 -16.64 19.00
N GLN A 153 -6.65 -17.88 19.38
CA GLN A 153 -7.88 -18.27 20.06
C GLN A 153 -8.08 -17.55 21.42
N SER A 154 -6.99 -17.12 22.05
CA SER A 154 -7.05 -16.35 23.30
C SER A 154 -7.71 -14.97 23.09
N HIS A 155 -7.65 -14.42 21.88
CA HIS A 155 -8.04 -13.04 21.54
C HIS A 155 -7.35 -11.97 22.40
N ARG A 156 -6.16 -12.28 22.94
CA ARG A 156 -5.37 -11.37 23.80
C ARG A 156 -4.13 -10.85 23.08
N SER A 157 -3.55 -9.81 23.67
CA SER A 157 -2.30 -9.20 23.20
C SER A 157 -1.03 -9.91 23.69
N LEU A 158 -1.14 -10.70 24.77
CA LEU A 158 -0.06 -11.54 25.28
C LEU A 158 -0.01 -12.86 24.49
N PRO A 159 1.15 -13.31 23.99
CA PRO A 159 1.21 -14.49 23.15
C PRO A 159 0.86 -15.76 23.92
N ASP A 160 -0.12 -16.50 23.40
CA ASP A 160 -0.37 -17.87 23.85
C ASP A 160 0.70 -18.80 23.25
N PHE A 161 1.48 -19.46 24.12
CA PHE A 161 2.56 -20.34 23.71
C PHE A 161 2.07 -21.61 22.99
N LYS A 162 0.77 -21.92 23.08
CA LYS A 162 0.17 -23.12 22.47
C LYS A 162 -0.13 -22.96 20.99
N GLU A 163 -0.14 -21.73 20.48
CA GLU A 163 -0.56 -21.43 19.12
C GLU A 163 0.48 -20.55 18.42
N ASN A 164 1.17 -21.10 17.42
CA ASN A 164 2.04 -20.29 16.57
C ASN A 164 1.20 -19.61 15.48
N ILE A 165 1.39 -18.30 15.31
CA ILE A 165 0.78 -17.53 14.23
C ILE A 165 1.82 -17.01 13.26
N ILE A 166 1.48 -17.01 11.98
CA ILE A 166 2.26 -16.39 10.92
C ILE A 166 1.58 -15.07 10.59
N ASP A 167 2.02 -14.00 11.26
CA ASP A 167 1.68 -12.63 10.89
C ASP A 167 2.78 -12.04 9.98
N LEU A 168 2.63 -10.76 9.61
CA LEU A 168 3.58 -10.05 8.76
C LEU A 168 5.03 -10.17 9.26
N THR A 169 5.25 -10.03 10.57
CA THR A 169 6.60 -9.97 11.14
C THR A 169 7.17 -11.33 11.52
N ALA A 170 6.33 -12.29 11.90
CA ALA A 170 6.72 -13.68 12.03
C ALA A 170 7.19 -14.23 10.68
N GLY A 171 6.48 -13.88 9.59
CA GLY A 171 6.93 -14.15 8.23
C GLY A 171 8.28 -13.50 7.92
N ASP A 172 8.42 -12.19 8.13
CA ASP A 172 9.69 -11.47 7.86
C ASP A 172 10.87 -12.07 8.65
N LEU A 173 10.68 -12.33 9.95
CA LEU A 173 11.73 -12.89 10.80
C LEU A 173 12.05 -14.34 10.42
N GLY A 174 11.04 -15.14 10.07
CA GLY A 174 11.23 -16.49 9.53
C GLY A 174 12.10 -16.48 8.27
N SER A 175 11.82 -15.57 7.34
CA SER A 175 12.61 -15.38 6.11
C SER A 175 14.05 -14.96 6.40
N LEU A 176 14.26 -13.97 7.28
CA LEU A 176 15.59 -13.53 7.74
C LEU A 176 16.39 -14.69 8.36
N LEU A 177 15.76 -15.45 9.25
CA LEU A 177 16.39 -16.57 9.94
C LEU A 177 16.63 -17.78 9.03
N ALA A 178 15.79 -18.01 8.01
CA ALA A 178 16.04 -19.01 6.98
C ALA A 178 17.27 -18.65 6.12
N TRP A 179 17.43 -17.38 5.73
CA TRP A 179 18.65 -16.90 5.08
C TRP A 179 19.88 -17.03 5.99
N THR A 180 19.72 -16.73 7.29
CA THR A 180 20.77 -16.91 8.28
C THR A 180 21.19 -18.37 8.38
N TYR A 181 20.23 -19.30 8.47
CA TYR A 181 20.51 -20.74 8.47
C TYR A 181 21.24 -21.16 7.19
N TYR A 182 20.72 -20.78 6.02
CA TYR A 182 21.31 -21.14 4.73
C TYR A 182 22.80 -20.81 4.65
N TYR A 183 23.19 -19.59 5.02
CA TYR A 183 24.59 -19.18 4.93
C TYR A 183 25.46 -19.60 6.11
N MET A 184 24.91 -19.61 7.33
CA MET A 184 25.72 -19.65 8.55
C MET A 184 25.74 -20.99 9.26
N HIS A 185 24.86 -21.94 8.92
CA HIS A 185 24.76 -23.20 9.68
C HIS A 185 26.12 -23.92 9.80
N GLN A 186 26.91 -24.00 8.73
CA GLN A 186 28.23 -24.64 8.78
C GLN A 186 29.21 -23.90 9.71
N GLU A 187 29.17 -22.57 9.76
CA GLU A 187 30.04 -21.79 10.65
C GLU A 187 29.58 -21.87 12.10
N PHE A 188 28.27 -21.92 12.34
CA PHE A 188 27.72 -22.18 13.66
C PHE A 188 28.07 -23.58 14.15
N ASP A 189 28.03 -24.60 13.29
CA ASP A 189 28.30 -25.99 13.65
C ASP A 189 29.77 -26.22 14.04
N LYS A 190 30.71 -25.43 13.50
CA LYS A 190 32.12 -25.43 13.93
C LYS A 190 32.27 -25.00 15.39
N LEU A 191 31.38 -24.13 15.88
CA LEU A 191 31.38 -23.65 17.25
C LEU A 191 30.54 -24.57 18.15
N ASN A 192 29.29 -24.83 17.76
CA ASN A 192 28.40 -25.78 18.41
C ASN A 192 27.20 -26.13 17.50
N PRO A 193 27.05 -27.40 17.06
CA PRO A 193 25.94 -27.84 16.21
C PRO A 193 24.53 -27.58 16.78
N ALA A 194 24.40 -27.50 18.10
CA ALA A 194 23.11 -27.23 18.75
C ALA A 194 22.51 -25.88 18.32
N ILE A 195 23.33 -24.93 17.84
CA ILE A 195 22.87 -23.63 17.36
C ILE A 195 22.05 -23.78 16.09
N SER A 196 22.61 -24.44 15.06
CA SER A 196 21.91 -24.66 13.80
C SER A 196 20.71 -25.59 13.97
N GLU A 197 20.85 -26.63 14.80
CA GLU A 197 19.74 -27.54 15.14
C GLU A 197 18.57 -26.77 15.77
N ARG A 198 18.84 -25.91 16.77
CA ARG A 198 17.82 -25.07 17.41
C ARG A 198 17.17 -24.11 16.43
N LEU A 199 17.95 -23.45 15.58
CA LEU A 199 17.44 -22.54 14.55
C LEU A 199 16.52 -23.28 13.57
N ARG A 200 16.97 -24.42 13.02
CA ARG A 200 16.19 -25.24 12.08
C ARG A 200 14.90 -25.77 12.70
N HIS A 201 14.96 -26.23 13.95
CA HIS A 201 13.80 -26.71 14.69
C HIS A 201 12.78 -25.58 14.93
N THR A 202 13.26 -24.40 15.31
CA THR A 202 12.38 -23.24 15.55
C THR A 202 11.68 -22.80 14.26
N LEU A 203 12.40 -22.75 13.14
CA LEU A 203 11.82 -22.43 11.82
C LEU A 203 10.76 -23.46 11.41
N GLN A 204 11.01 -24.75 11.68
CA GLN A 204 10.02 -25.81 11.45
C GLN A 204 8.74 -25.53 12.24
N GLN A 205 8.85 -25.36 13.55
CA GLN A 205 7.69 -25.22 14.44
C GLN A 205 6.92 -23.91 14.28
N ARG A 206 7.60 -22.81 13.91
CA ARG A 206 6.98 -21.48 13.86
C ARG A 206 6.45 -21.11 12.49
N ILE A 207 7.04 -21.63 11.41
CA ILE A 207 6.70 -21.24 10.04
C ILE A 207 6.22 -22.44 9.23
N LEU A 208 7.04 -23.47 9.05
CA LEU A 208 6.73 -24.55 8.09
C LEU A 208 5.53 -25.40 8.56
N ASP A 209 5.54 -25.87 9.80
CA ASP A 209 4.45 -26.70 10.34
C ASP A 209 3.12 -25.94 10.42
N PRO A 210 3.05 -24.70 10.98
CA PRO A 210 1.79 -23.98 11.03
C PRO A 210 1.28 -23.63 9.63
N TYR A 211 2.17 -23.28 8.69
CA TYR A 211 1.76 -22.95 7.33
C TYR A 211 1.07 -24.13 6.64
N MET A 212 1.57 -25.35 6.83
CA MET A 212 1.00 -26.56 6.21
C MET A 212 -0.23 -27.09 6.94
N ASN A 213 -0.29 -26.92 8.27
CA ASN A 213 -1.29 -27.60 9.11
C ASN A 213 -2.41 -26.69 9.63
N ASN A 214 -2.38 -25.39 9.33
CA ASN A 214 -3.40 -24.44 9.79
C ASN A 214 -4.02 -23.66 8.63
N ASP A 215 -5.30 -23.90 8.36
CA ASP A 215 -6.12 -23.16 7.38
C ASP A 215 -6.81 -21.92 7.99
N HIS A 216 -6.73 -21.72 9.30
CA HIS A 216 -7.44 -20.64 9.99
C HIS A 216 -6.74 -19.28 9.90
N PHE A 217 -5.56 -19.21 9.30
CA PHE A 217 -4.94 -17.92 9.01
C PHE A 217 -5.81 -17.16 8.01
N TRP A 218 -6.57 -16.17 8.50
CA TRP A 218 -7.54 -15.43 7.70
C TRP A 218 -6.97 -14.88 6.39
N TRP A 219 -5.71 -14.46 6.40
CA TRP A 219 -5.02 -13.90 5.23
C TRP A 219 -4.75 -14.94 4.15
N MET A 220 -4.73 -16.24 4.48
CA MET A 220 -4.61 -17.30 3.46
C MET A 220 -5.83 -17.34 2.55
N ALA A 221 -6.98 -16.89 3.05
CA ALA A 221 -8.24 -16.86 2.34
C ALA A 221 -8.66 -18.25 1.77
N VAL A 222 -8.40 -19.33 2.52
CA VAL A 222 -8.75 -20.71 2.14
C VAL A 222 -10.26 -20.84 1.88
N ASP A 223 -11.08 -20.34 2.82
CA ASP A 223 -12.55 -20.33 2.73
C ASP A 223 -13.12 -19.06 2.07
N TYR A 224 -12.37 -18.45 1.15
CA TYR A 224 -12.78 -17.21 0.49
C TYR A 224 -14.17 -17.31 -0.15
N LYS A 225 -15.01 -16.31 0.13
CA LYS A 225 -16.30 -16.08 -0.54
C LYS A 225 -16.29 -14.70 -1.19
N PRO A 226 -16.97 -14.52 -2.35
CA PRO A 226 -17.09 -13.21 -2.98
C PRO A 226 -17.58 -12.16 -1.98
N GLY A 227 -16.85 -11.05 -1.85
CA GLY A 227 -17.13 -9.97 -0.89
C GLY A 227 -16.34 -10.06 0.43
N MET A 228 -15.58 -11.13 0.67
CA MET A 228 -14.59 -11.15 1.76
C MET A 228 -13.38 -10.29 1.38
N MET A 229 -12.90 -9.48 2.32
CA MET A 229 -11.71 -8.65 2.11
C MET A 229 -10.44 -9.50 2.09
N VAL A 230 -9.62 -9.34 1.06
CA VAL A 230 -8.26 -9.90 0.97
C VAL A 230 -7.31 -8.74 0.75
N ASN A 231 -6.39 -8.51 1.68
CA ASN A 231 -5.52 -7.34 1.64
C ASN A 231 -4.04 -7.74 1.49
N ASN A 232 -3.16 -6.77 1.72
CA ASN A 232 -1.71 -6.90 1.62
C ASN A 232 -1.10 -8.04 2.48
N TRP A 233 -1.78 -8.54 3.51
CA TRP A 233 -1.27 -9.65 4.34
C TRP A 233 -1.10 -10.94 3.54
N ASN A 234 -1.99 -11.18 2.57
CA ASN A 234 -1.96 -12.40 1.78
C ASN A 234 -0.64 -12.57 1.00
N PRO A 235 -0.26 -11.67 0.07
CA PRO A 235 1.00 -11.83 -0.66
C PRO A 235 2.23 -11.66 0.25
N TRP A 236 2.13 -10.86 1.32
CA TRP A 236 3.23 -10.68 2.26
C TRP A 236 3.56 -11.96 3.02
N CYS A 237 2.60 -12.57 3.71
CA CYS A 237 2.83 -13.79 4.48
C CYS A 237 3.22 -14.96 3.56
N ASN A 238 2.57 -15.09 2.39
CA ASN A 238 2.91 -16.14 1.43
C ASN A 238 4.32 -16.00 0.84
N SER A 239 4.79 -14.79 0.49
CA SER A 239 6.16 -14.59 -0.02
C SER A 239 7.23 -15.02 1.00
N ASN A 240 7.05 -14.64 2.27
CA ASN A 240 7.98 -14.99 3.33
C ASN A 240 7.94 -16.49 3.70
N ALA A 241 6.74 -17.09 3.75
CA ALA A 241 6.61 -18.53 3.97
C ALA A 241 7.24 -19.32 2.83
N LEU A 242 6.98 -18.93 1.57
CA LEU A 242 7.58 -19.55 0.39
C LEU A 242 9.11 -19.47 0.43
N MET A 243 9.68 -18.32 0.81
CA MET A 243 11.13 -18.18 1.01
C MET A 243 11.68 -19.21 2.02
N CYS A 244 10.98 -19.43 3.13
CA CYS A 244 11.40 -20.42 4.14
C CYS A 244 11.41 -21.84 3.55
N PHE A 245 10.36 -22.24 2.82
CA PHE A 245 10.33 -23.55 2.15
C PHE A 245 11.45 -23.68 1.12
N MET A 246 11.65 -22.67 0.27
CA MET A 246 12.69 -22.67 -0.76
C MET A 246 14.11 -22.82 -0.20
N LEU A 247 14.36 -22.33 1.02
CA LEU A 247 15.66 -22.40 1.69
C LEU A 247 15.85 -23.65 2.56
N LEU A 248 14.78 -24.26 3.08
CA LEU A 248 14.86 -25.26 4.15
C LEU A 248 14.27 -26.63 3.81
N GLU A 249 13.40 -26.71 2.80
CA GLU A 249 12.72 -27.94 2.41
C GLU A 249 13.42 -28.59 1.22
N ASN A 250 13.83 -29.85 1.39
CA ASN A 250 14.50 -30.65 0.37
C ASN A 250 13.67 -31.87 -0.04
N ASP A 251 12.62 -32.21 0.72
CA ASP A 251 11.61 -33.16 0.28
C ASP A 251 10.79 -32.54 -0.86
N LYS A 252 10.95 -33.13 -2.04
CA LYS A 252 10.33 -32.65 -3.29
C LYS A 252 8.81 -32.63 -3.19
N GLU A 253 8.19 -33.63 -2.57
CA GLU A 253 6.75 -33.74 -2.49
C GLU A 253 6.18 -32.67 -1.56
N MET A 254 6.80 -32.47 -0.39
CA MET A 254 6.44 -31.43 0.56
C MET A 254 6.62 -30.04 -0.04
N LEU A 255 7.73 -29.78 -0.72
CA LEU A 255 7.96 -28.49 -1.38
C LEU A 255 6.90 -28.22 -2.46
N ALA A 256 6.53 -29.22 -3.27
CA ALA A 256 5.46 -29.07 -4.26
C ALA A 256 4.10 -28.77 -3.64
N LYS A 257 3.76 -29.41 -2.50
CA LYS A 257 2.53 -29.13 -1.76
C LYS A 257 2.55 -27.70 -1.19
N ALA A 258 3.66 -27.27 -0.61
CA ALA A 258 3.81 -25.92 -0.06
C ALA A 258 3.70 -24.84 -1.15
N VAL A 259 4.38 -25.02 -2.29
CA VAL A 259 4.31 -24.11 -3.44
C VAL A 259 2.90 -24.05 -4.02
N TYR A 260 2.23 -25.19 -4.19
CA TYR A 260 0.85 -25.19 -4.69
C TYR A 260 -0.11 -24.52 -3.70
N ARG A 261 0.04 -24.76 -2.40
CA ARG A 261 -0.75 -24.12 -1.34
C ARG A 261 -0.59 -22.60 -1.37
N SER A 262 0.63 -22.10 -1.56
CA SER A 262 0.86 -20.65 -1.72
C SER A 262 0.24 -20.09 -2.99
N MET A 263 0.25 -20.85 -4.11
CA MET A 263 -0.39 -20.44 -5.36
C MET A 263 -1.90 -20.27 -5.21
N VAL A 264 -2.56 -21.23 -4.55
CA VAL A 264 -4.00 -21.17 -4.24
C VAL A 264 -4.32 -19.93 -3.41
N SER A 265 -3.51 -19.66 -2.38
CA SER A 265 -3.72 -18.52 -1.49
C SER A 265 -3.51 -17.18 -2.20
N VAL A 266 -2.43 -17.01 -2.96
CA VAL A 266 -2.13 -15.75 -3.66
C VAL A 266 -3.09 -15.47 -4.81
N ASP A 267 -3.63 -16.51 -5.45
CA ASP A 267 -4.73 -16.34 -6.42
C ASP A 267 -5.94 -15.62 -5.80
N LYS A 268 -6.21 -15.77 -4.49
CA LYS A 268 -7.29 -15.03 -3.82
C LYS A 268 -7.04 -13.52 -3.78
N PHE A 269 -5.81 -13.09 -3.52
CA PHE A 269 -5.43 -11.67 -3.59
C PHE A 269 -5.53 -11.13 -5.03
N ILE A 270 -5.06 -11.90 -6.01
CA ILE A 270 -5.18 -11.54 -7.43
C ILE A 270 -6.66 -11.45 -7.84
N ASN A 271 -7.50 -12.38 -7.37
CA ASN A 271 -8.93 -12.36 -7.67
C ASN A 271 -9.68 -11.20 -7.00
N TYR A 272 -9.25 -10.78 -5.81
CA TYR A 272 -9.81 -9.63 -5.11
C TYR A 272 -9.44 -8.31 -5.80
N THR A 273 -8.20 -8.19 -6.28
CA THR A 273 -7.70 -6.94 -6.89
C THR A 273 -8.36 -6.62 -8.23
N HIS A 274 -8.76 -5.37 -8.44
CA HIS A 274 -9.32 -4.90 -9.71
C HIS A 274 -8.35 -5.05 -10.91
N THR A 275 -8.89 -5.31 -12.11
CA THR A 275 -8.05 -5.56 -13.31
C THR A 275 -7.33 -4.31 -13.81
N ASP A 276 -7.81 -3.13 -13.43
CA ASP A 276 -7.18 -1.85 -13.71
C ASP A 276 -5.90 -1.59 -12.89
N GLY A 277 -5.65 -2.42 -11.86
CA GLY A 277 -4.41 -2.45 -11.09
C GLY A 277 -4.20 -1.27 -10.14
N ALA A 278 -5.22 -0.44 -9.87
CA ALA A 278 -5.04 0.61 -8.87
C ALA A 278 -4.85 0.00 -7.47
N CYS A 279 -3.98 0.60 -6.65
CA CYS A 279 -3.91 0.25 -5.25
C CYS A 279 -4.89 1.13 -4.47
N GLU A 280 -6.05 0.57 -4.11
CA GLU A 280 -7.10 1.29 -3.36
C GLU A 280 -6.64 1.77 -1.97
N GLU A 281 -5.71 1.04 -1.34
CA GLU A 281 -5.05 1.43 -0.08
C GLU A 281 -4.03 2.58 -0.25
N GLY A 282 -3.81 3.02 -1.50
CA GLY A 282 -2.92 4.11 -1.86
C GLY A 282 -1.44 3.73 -1.99
N PRO A 283 -0.60 4.68 -2.42
CA PRO A 283 0.81 4.42 -2.74
C PRO A 283 1.67 4.05 -1.52
N SER A 284 1.21 4.33 -0.29
CA SER A 284 1.91 3.92 0.94
C SER A 284 1.85 2.41 1.16
N TYR A 285 0.79 1.75 0.69
CA TYR A 285 0.60 0.30 0.81
C TYR A 285 1.01 -0.48 -0.44
N TRP A 286 1.21 0.20 -1.58
CA TRP A 286 1.59 -0.45 -2.84
C TRP A 286 2.78 -1.41 -2.70
N GLY A 287 3.84 -1.02 -1.99
CA GLY A 287 5.02 -1.86 -1.78
C GLY A 287 4.77 -3.10 -0.90
N HIS A 288 3.70 -3.08 -0.10
CA HIS A 288 3.24 -4.15 0.78
C HIS A 288 2.15 -5.02 0.14
N ALA A 289 1.43 -4.49 -0.86
CA ALA A 289 0.44 -5.19 -1.66
C ALA A 289 1.07 -5.70 -2.97
N ALA A 290 0.99 -4.92 -4.04
CA ALA A 290 1.54 -5.27 -5.36
C ALA A 290 3.05 -5.58 -5.33
N GLY A 291 3.80 -4.88 -4.47
CA GLY A 291 5.24 -5.12 -4.29
C GLY A 291 5.57 -6.49 -3.68
N LYS A 292 4.87 -6.91 -2.62
CA LYS A 292 5.05 -8.25 -2.04
C LYS A 292 4.48 -9.35 -2.93
N MET A 293 3.42 -9.05 -3.69
CA MET A 293 2.93 -9.96 -4.72
C MET A 293 3.97 -10.16 -5.83
N PHE A 294 4.65 -9.10 -6.25
CA PHE A 294 5.79 -9.20 -7.15
C PHE A 294 6.92 -10.06 -6.56
N ASP A 295 7.33 -9.83 -5.30
CA ASP A 295 8.36 -10.67 -4.67
C ASP A 295 7.93 -12.15 -4.67
N TYR A 296 6.67 -12.45 -4.34
CA TYR A 296 6.12 -13.80 -4.42
C TYR A 296 6.23 -14.40 -5.83
N LEU A 297 5.83 -13.66 -6.86
CA LEU A 297 5.90 -14.13 -8.25
C LEU A 297 7.34 -14.35 -8.72
N GLU A 298 8.28 -13.51 -8.28
CA GLU A 298 9.70 -13.66 -8.59
C GLU A 298 10.27 -14.93 -7.94
N LEU A 299 9.92 -15.21 -6.69
CA LEU A 299 10.29 -16.44 -5.99
C LEU A 299 9.68 -17.69 -6.63
N LEU A 300 8.39 -17.63 -6.98
CA LEU A 300 7.69 -18.73 -7.65
C LEU A 300 8.31 -19.04 -9.02
N SER A 301 8.64 -18.00 -9.79
CA SER A 301 9.35 -18.15 -11.05
C SER A 301 10.75 -18.75 -10.84
N ALA A 302 11.50 -18.27 -9.84
CA ALA A 302 12.82 -18.78 -9.52
C ALA A 302 12.80 -20.27 -9.11
N VAL A 303 11.90 -20.69 -8.22
CA VAL A 303 11.85 -22.08 -7.74
C VAL A 303 11.35 -23.06 -8.81
N THR A 304 10.64 -22.58 -9.83
CA THR A 304 10.13 -23.39 -10.95
C THR A 304 10.95 -23.24 -12.24
N GLY A 305 12.11 -22.58 -12.19
CA GLY A 305 12.95 -22.36 -13.39
C GLY A 305 12.26 -21.54 -14.49
N GLY A 306 11.28 -20.70 -14.13
CA GLY A 306 10.50 -19.90 -15.07
C GLY A 306 9.25 -20.58 -15.63
N THR A 307 9.00 -21.85 -15.32
CA THR A 307 7.82 -22.57 -15.85
C THR A 307 6.51 -21.98 -15.34
N VAL A 308 6.44 -21.59 -14.07
CA VAL A 308 5.27 -20.90 -13.51
C VAL A 308 5.55 -19.39 -13.48
N SER A 309 4.92 -18.66 -14.40
CA SER A 309 5.06 -17.21 -14.51
C SER A 309 3.77 -16.57 -15.04
N ILE A 310 3.42 -15.39 -14.52
CA ILE A 310 2.28 -14.59 -14.99
C ILE A 310 2.65 -13.13 -15.27
N PHE A 311 3.94 -12.82 -15.42
CA PHE A 311 4.40 -11.44 -15.63
C PHE A 311 3.94 -10.81 -16.95
N ASP A 312 3.63 -11.62 -17.96
CA ASP A 312 3.06 -11.15 -19.23
C ASP A 312 1.58 -10.76 -19.12
N ASN A 313 0.93 -11.03 -17.99
CA ASN A 313 -0.46 -10.65 -17.78
C ASN A 313 -0.58 -9.12 -17.62
N PRO A 314 -1.39 -8.43 -18.44
CA PRO A 314 -1.53 -6.98 -18.38
C PRO A 314 -1.96 -6.44 -17.01
N MET A 315 -2.75 -7.22 -16.25
CA MET A 315 -3.15 -6.83 -14.90
C MET A 315 -1.95 -6.69 -13.97
N ILE A 316 -1.00 -7.63 -14.02
CA ILE A 316 0.20 -7.60 -13.18
C ILE A 316 1.04 -6.36 -13.53
N LYS A 317 1.17 -6.05 -14.82
CA LYS A 317 1.79 -4.80 -15.27
C LYS A 317 1.06 -3.55 -14.77
N ASN A 318 -0.28 -3.50 -14.87
CA ASN A 318 -1.10 -2.38 -14.42
C ASN A 318 -0.92 -2.12 -12.91
N MET A 319 -0.89 -3.19 -12.11
CA MET A 319 -0.61 -3.13 -10.68
C MET A 319 0.76 -2.52 -10.40
N GLY A 320 1.77 -2.88 -11.19
CA GLY A 320 3.10 -2.27 -11.13
C GLY A 320 3.10 -0.78 -11.45
N GLU A 321 2.49 -0.39 -12.56
CA GLU A 321 2.51 0.99 -13.09
C GLU A 321 1.68 2.00 -12.26
N TYR A 322 0.83 1.54 -11.34
CA TYR A 322 0.10 2.44 -10.45
C TYR A 322 1.02 3.39 -9.65
N ILE A 323 2.17 2.89 -9.18
CA ILE A 323 3.07 3.68 -8.32
C ILE A 323 3.71 4.86 -9.06
N SER A 324 4.03 4.72 -10.35
CA SER A 324 4.52 5.82 -11.18
C SER A 324 3.41 6.81 -11.50
N ARG A 325 2.17 6.33 -11.71
CA ARG A 325 1.03 7.18 -12.10
C ARG A 325 0.45 8.01 -10.95
N SER A 326 0.58 7.52 -9.72
CA SER A 326 0.21 8.28 -8.51
C SER A 326 1.25 9.33 -8.11
N TYR A 327 2.45 9.33 -8.70
CA TYR A 327 3.49 10.32 -8.41
C TYR A 327 3.25 11.65 -9.13
N VAL A 328 3.21 12.73 -8.35
CA VAL A 328 2.94 14.09 -8.84
C VAL A 328 4.24 14.89 -9.04
N GLY A 329 5.29 14.60 -8.27
CA GLY A 329 6.57 15.32 -8.34
C GLY A 329 7.13 15.75 -6.99
N LYS A 330 8.46 15.89 -6.88
CA LYS A 330 9.16 16.29 -5.64
C LYS A 330 8.77 15.46 -4.41
N GLY A 331 8.57 14.16 -4.58
CA GLY A 331 8.12 13.25 -3.52
C GLY A 331 6.64 13.33 -3.17
N TRP A 332 5.84 14.19 -3.82
CA TRP A 332 4.38 14.21 -3.65
C TRP A 332 3.72 13.07 -4.44
N VAL A 333 2.76 12.43 -3.80
CA VAL A 333 1.93 11.37 -4.37
C VAL A 333 0.45 11.63 -4.08
N VAL A 334 -0.43 11.03 -4.88
CA VAL A 334 -1.87 10.99 -4.58
C VAL A 334 -2.10 10.05 -3.39
N ASN A 335 -2.70 10.56 -2.31
CA ASN A 335 -2.82 9.83 -1.04
C ASN A 335 -4.27 9.58 -0.60
N PHE A 336 -5.10 9.04 -1.50
CA PHE A 336 -6.38 8.48 -1.08
C PHE A 336 -6.15 7.32 -0.09
N ALA A 337 -7.13 7.09 0.80
CA ALA A 337 -7.08 6.10 1.88
C ALA A 337 -5.98 6.42 2.93
N ASP A 338 -5.58 5.42 3.75
CA ASP A 338 -4.56 5.54 4.80
C ASP A 338 -3.12 5.76 4.25
N ALA A 339 -2.92 6.71 3.35
CA ALA A 339 -1.66 7.01 2.71
C ALA A 339 -1.07 8.36 3.14
N SER A 340 0.26 8.41 3.19
CA SER A 340 1.01 9.66 3.29
C SER A 340 1.02 10.39 1.94
N ALA A 341 0.84 11.71 1.94
CA ALA A 341 1.02 12.55 0.75
C ALA A 341 2.48 12.65 0.28
N LYS A 342 3.42 12.19 1.10
CA LYS A 342 4.85 12.09 0.77
C LYS A 342 5.29 10.63 0.72
N SER A 343 5.95 10.25 -0.37
CA SER A 343 6.61 8.96 -0.52
C SER A 343 7.98 9.12 -1.14
N SER A 344 8.96 8.38 -0.64
CA SER A 344 10.28 8.25 -1.27
C SER A 344 10.32 7.15 -2.34
N GLY A 345 9.32 6.25 -2.35
CA GLY A 345 9.31 5.02 -3.13
C GLY A 345 10.44 4.05 -2.76
N ASP A 346 10.37 2.83 -3.31
CA ASP A 346 11.42 1.81 -3.25
C ASP A 346 11.94 1.60 -4.68
N ALA A 347 12.98 2.34 -5.05
CA ALA A 347 13.51 2.34 -6.41
C ALA A 347 13.97 0.93 -6.87
N PRO A 348 14.75 0.17 -6.07
CA PRO A 348 15.10 -1.20 -6.43
C PRO A 348 13.88 -2.11 -6.66
N LEU A 349 12.86 -2.07 -5.79
CA LEU A 349 11.64 -2.86 -5.96
C LEU A 349 10.90 -2.49 -7.26
N ILE A 350 10.70 -1.19 -7.51
CA ILE A 350 10.01 -0.71 -8.71
C ILE A 350 10.78 -1.09 -9.97
N PHE A 351 12.11 -1.01 -9.95
CA PHE A 351 12.95 -1.39 -11.08
C PHE A 351 12.86 -2.87 -11.40
N ARG A 352 13.02 -3.74 -10.39
CA ARG A 352 12.89 -5.21 -10.56
C ARG A 352 11.52 -5.59 -11.09
N TYR A 353 10.47 -5.01 -10.51
CA TYR A 353 9.11 -5.26 -10.99
C TYR A 353 8.95 -4.78 -12.45
N GLY A 354 9.40 -3.56 -12.75
CA GLY A 354 9.40 -3.02 -14.11
C GLY A 354 10.16 -3.86 -15.13
N LYS A 355 11.25 -4.53 -14.73
CA LYS A 355 11.94 -5.52 -15.57
C LYS A 355 11.07 -6.73 -15.83
N ALA A 356 10.48 -7.32 -14.77
CA ALA A 356 9.69 -8.53 -14.88
C ALA A 356 8.47 -8.36 -15.81
N VAL A 357 7.77 -7.22 -15.72
CA VAL A 357 6.58 -6.92 -16.57
C VAL A 357 6.90 -6.13 -17.85
N ASN A 358 8.18 -5.97 -18.17
CA ASN A 358 8.65 -5.18 -19.31
C ASN A 358 7.99 -3.78 -19.39
N SER A 359 8.08 -3.00 -18.30
CA SER A 359 7.58 -1.62 -18.21
C SER A 359 8.75 -0.62 -18.22
N ASN A 360 8.88 0.13 -19.31
CA ASN A 360 9.83 1.25 -19.38
C ASN A 360 9.40 2.41 -18.48
N GLU A 361 8.10 2.58 -18.22
CA GLU A 361 7.56 3.58 -17.29
C GLU A 361 8.13 3.36 -15.89
N MET A 362 8.03 2.12 -15.38
CA MET A 362 8.53 1.76 -14.05
C MET A 362 10.06 1.85 -13.96
N LYS A 363 10.79 1.33 -14.97
CA LYS A 363 12.26 1.37 -14.99
C LYS A 363 12.80 2.80 -14.98
N GLY A 364 12.26 3.68 -15.83
CA GLY A 364 12.63 5.09 -15.86
C GLY A 364 12.26 5.83 -14.57
N PHE A 365 11.08 5.53 -14.01
CA PHE A 365 10.61 6.13 -12.77
C PHE A 365 11.51 5.74 -11.59
N ALA A 366 11.83 4.44 -11.47
CA ALA A 366 12.77 3.94 -10.47
C ALA A 366 14.13 4.63 -10.57
N ALA A 367 14.69 4.76 -11.79
CA ALA A 367 15.95 5.47 -12.00
C ALA A 367 15.88 6.95 -11.56
N MET A 368 14.75 7.62 -11.78
CA MET A 368 14.54 9.01 -11.34
C MET A 368 14.51 9.16 -9.82
N ILE A 369 13.88 8.22 -9.09
CA ILE A 369 13.76 8.30 -7.62
C ILE A 369 14.88 7.56 -6.88
N ASN A 370 15.82 6.96 -7.59
CA ASN A 370 16.90 6.18 -6.99
C ASN A 370 17.79 7.07 -6.11
N THR A 371 17.95 6.68 -4.84
CA THR A 371 18.83 7.37 -3.89
C THR A 371 20.23 6.75 -3.82
N ASN A 372 20.46 5.63 -4.52
CA ASN A 372 21.68 4.84 -4.49
C ASN A 372 22.10 4.41 -3.07
N LYS A 373 21.14 4.26 -2.16
CA LYS A 373 21.33 3.75 -0.80
C LYS A 373 20.91 2.30 -0.75
N LEU A 374 21.67 1.51 0.00
CA LEU A 374 21.30 0.13 0.29
C LEU A 374 20.01 0.12 1.13
N PRO A 375 19.00 -0.71 0.79
CA PRO A 375 17.85 -0.93 1.65
C PRO A 375 18.28 -1.26 3.09
N SER A 376 17.54 -0.76 4.06
CA SER A 376 17.75 -1.05 5.48
C SER A 376 16.57 -1.86 6.02
N GLY A 377 16.83 -2.74 6.97
CA GLY A 377 15.82 -3.53 7.65
C GLY A 377 15.99 -5.03 7.45
N ARG A 378 14.97 -5.78 7.87
CA ARG A 378 15.01 -7.24 8.00
C ARG A 378 14.74 -8.05 6.72
N ASP A 379 14.40 -7.42 5.60
CA ASP A 379 14.12 -8.12 4.34
C ASP A 379 15.44 -8.39 3.57
N ILE A 380 16.09 -9.51 3.89
CA ILE A 380 17.37 -9.91 3.28
C ILE A 380 17.21 -10.14 1.79
N TYR A 381 16.10 -10.73 1.36
CA TYR A 381 15.85 -10.99 -0.05
C TYR A 381 15.81 -9.69 -0.86
N ARG A 382 15.01 -8.71 -0.44
CA ARG A 382 14.97 -7.40 -1.12
C ARG A 382 16.31 -6.69 -1.08
N THR A 383 17.07 -6.82 0.01
CA THR A 383 18.39 -6.21 0.13
C THR A 383 19.39 -6.79 -0.87
N LEU A 384 19.51 -8.13 -0.94
CA LEU A 384 20.37 -8.81 -1.91
C LEU A 384 19.89 -8.56 -3.35
N ALA A 385 18.59 -8.61 -3.60
CA ALA A 385 18.02 -8.34 -4.92
C ALA A 385 18.27 -6.90 -5.37
N ALA A 386 18.28 -5.92 -4.46
CA ALA A 386 18.62 -4.54 -4.74
C ALA A 386 20.11 -4.37 -5.11
N ILE A 387 21.02 -5.03 -4.38
CA ILE A 387 22.46 -5.02 -4.71
C ILE A 387 22.68 -5.58 -6.12
N LYS A 388 22.04 -6.72 -6.44
CA LYS A 388 22.17 -7.40 -7.73
C LYS A 388 21.88 -6.50 -8.94
N ILE A 389 20.92 -5.58 -8.81
CA ILE A 389 20.47 -4.70 -9.91
C ILE A 389 21.03 -3.27 -9.81
N ALA A 390 21.83 -2.95 -8.79
CA ALA A 390 22.17 -1.57 -8.47
C ALA A 390 22.88 -0.83 -9.61
N ASN A 391 23.82 -1.50 -10.29
CA ASN A 391 24.53 -0.92 -11.43
C ASN A 391 23.58 -0.67 -12.62
N GLU A 392 22.76 -1.66 -12.96
CA GLU A 392 21.79 -1.53 -14.05
C GLU A 392 20.75 -0.43 -13.79
N LEU A 393 20.26 -0.32 -12.56
CA LEU A 393 19.37 0.76 -12.14
C LEU A 393 20.05 2.13 -12.22
N LYS A 394 21.32 2.22 -11.81
CA LYS A 394 22.10 3.47 -11.88
C LYS A 394 22.37 3.90 -13.32
N GLU A 395 22.59 2.96 -14.23
CA GLU A 395 22.85 3.21 -15.66
C GLU A 395 21.56 3.46 -16.46
N THR A 396 20.40 3.11 -15.90
CA THR A 396 19.12 3.35 -16.55
C THR A 396 18.82 4.83 -16.65
N GLN A 397 18.41 5.29 -17.84
CA GLN A 397 18.00 6.67 -18.06
C GLN A 397 16.80 7.03 -17.17
N ALA A 398 17.00 7.99 -16.26
CA ALA A 398 15.94 8.56 -15.46
C ALA A 398 14.88 9.20 -16.36
N ALA A 399 13.62 8.77 -16.18
CA ALA A 399 12.49 9.28 -16.92
C ALA A 399 11.19 9.08 -16.13
N HIS A 400 10.41 10.13 -15.95
CA HIS A 400 9.05 10.02 -15.47
C HIS A 400 8.15 10.87 -16.35
N LEU A 401 7.31 10.20 -17.14
CA LEU A 401 6.31 10.84 -17.97
C LEU A 401 4.96 10.59 -17.33
N THR A 402 4.48 11.55 -16.54
CA THR A 402 3.11 11.51 -16.02
C THR A 402 2.14 11.45 -17.21
N PRO A 403 1.31 10.40 -17.34
CA PRO A 403 0.32 10.38 -18.41
C PRO A 403 -0.60 11.60 -18.30
N PRO A 404 -0.99 12.22 -19.43
CA PRO A 404 -1.96 13.31 -19.40
C PRO A 404 -3.30 12.90 -18.79
N PHE A 405 -3.61 11.59 -18.82
CA PHE A 405 -4.83 11.02 -18.32
C PHE A 405 -4.63 9.56 -17.91
N SER A 406 -4.96 9.22 -16.67
CA SER A 406 -5.04 7.86 -16.15
C SER A 406 -6.44 7.61 -15.59
N TRP A 407 -7.06 6.48 -15.98
CA TRP A 407 -8.39 6.11 -15.55
C TRP A 407 -8.42 4.65 -15.10
N TYR A 408 -8.84 4.44 -13.87
CA TYR A 408 -9.01 3.15 -13.22
C TYR A 408 -10.52 2.92 -13.09
N PRO A 409 -11.17 2.27 -14.08
CA PRO A 409 -12.63 2.19 -14.17
C PRO A 409 -13.31 1.37 -13.07
N GLU A 410 -12.61 0.43 -12.45
CA GLU A 410 -13.18 -0.40 -11.39
C GLU A 410 -12.95 0.24 -10.02
N THR A 411 -11.75 0.75 -9.75
CA THR A 411 -11.46 1.52 -8.52
C THR A 411 -12.05 2.94 -8.56
N GLU A 412 -12.44 3.41 -9.74
CA GLU A 412 -12.98 4.74 -10.00
C GLU A 412 -12.02 5.91 -9.66
N PHE A 413 -10.71 5.71 -9.86
CA PHE A 413 -9.71 6.78 -9.74
C PHE A 413 -9.40 7.41 -11.09
N CYS A 414 -9.35 8.74 -11.13
CA CYS A 414 -9.00 9.50 -12.33
C CYS A 414 -7.89 10.51 -12.04
N TYR A 415 -6.78 10.42 -12.77
CA TYR A 415 -5.69 11.39 -12.73
C TYR A 415 -5.62 12.15 -14.05
N ILE A 416 -5.57 13.47 -13.98
CA ILE A 416 -5.54 14.36 -15.15
C ILE A 416 -4.39 15.35 -14.98
N THR A 417 -3.48 15.38 -15.94
CA THR A 417 -2.35 16.31 -15.98
C THR A 417 -2.47 17.19 -17.22
N ASP A 418 -2.36 18.50 -17.05
CA ASP A 418 -2.31 19.43 -18.17
C ASP A 418 -0.88 19.88 -18.50
N ASN A 419 -0.72 20.58 -19.63
CA ASN A 419 0.56 21.15 -20.05
C ASN A 419 0.88 22.51 -19.39
N LYS A 420 0.13 22.90 -18.36
CA LYS A 420 0.31 24.14 -17.58
C LYS A 420 0.82 23.89 -16.17
N GLY A 421 1.17 22.63 -15.86
CA GLY A 421 1.72 22.23 -14.58
C GLY A 421 0.65 21.83 -13.55
N ASN A 422 -0.61 21.69 -13.95
CA ASN A 422 -1.69 21.27 -13.06
C ASN A 422 -1.85 19.75 -13.08
N PHE A 423 -2.09 19.18 -11.90
CA PHE A 423 -2.42 17.77 -11.71
C PHE A 423 -3.67 17.66 -10.84
N LEU A 424 -4.67 16.93 -11.31
CA LEU A 424 -5.90 16.62 -10.60
C LEU A 424 -5.96 15.12 -10.32
N ALA A 425 -6.27 14.75 -9.09
CA ALA A 425 -6.72 13.41 -8.74
C ALA A 425 -8.16 13.46 -8.26
N ALA A 426 -9.04 12.62 -8.81
CA ALA A 426 -10.43 12.47 -8.38
C ALA A 426 -10.73 11.00 -8.05
N LYS A 427 -11.63 10.80 -7.09
CA LYS A 427 -12.03 9.48 -6.59
C LYS A 427 -13.54 9.30 -6.64
N GLY A 428 -14.00 8.17 -7.18
CA GLY A 428 -15.34 7.63 -6.99
C GLY A 428 -15.36 6.64 -5.83
N GLY A 429 -15.66 5.37 -6.11
CA GLY A 429 -15.53 4.25 -5.19
C GLY A 429 -16.65 4.19 -4.16
N TYR A 430 -16.37 3.51 -3.05
CA TYR A 430 -17.33 3.31 -1.96
C TYR A 430 -16.70 3.39 -0.57
N ASN A 431 -17.53 3.71 0.41
CA ASN A 431 -17.09 3.93 1.78
C ASN A 431 -16.97 2.61 2.57
N ASP A 432 -16.35 1.57 2.01
CA ASP A 432 -15.97 0.32 2.69
C ASP A 432 -14.82 -0.42 1.97
N GLU A 433 -13.96 0.33 1.29
CA GLU A 433 -12.72 -0.18 0.68
C GLU A 433 -11.65 -0.42 1.76
N SER A 434 -10.64 -1.26 1.48
CA SER A 434 -9.55 -1.51 2.42
C SER A 434 -8.85 -0.20 2.81
N HIS A 435 -8.68 0.05 4.11
CA HIS A 435 -7.99 1.24 4.64
C HIS A 435 -8.59 2.60 4.23
N ASN A 436 -9.87 2.65 3.86
CA ASN A 436 -10.47 3.85 3.28
C ASN A 436 -10.87 4.95 4.28
N HIS A 437 -11.31 6.08 3.71
CA HIS A 437 -12.02 7.17 4.35
C HIS A 437 -13.47 7.26 3.80
N ASN A 438 -14.34 8.05 4.43
CA ASN A 438 -15.67 8.37 3.87
C ASN A 438 -15.55 9.53 2.86
N ASP A 439 -15.08 9.24 1.65
CA ASP A 439 -14.61 10.27 0.72
C ASP A 439 -15.04 10.06 -0.76
N ALA A 440 -16.10 9.28 -1.01
CA ALA A 440 -16.61 9.04 -2.36
C ALA A 440 -16.95 10.34 -3.10
N GLY A 441 -16.27 10.63 -4.20
CA GLY A 441 -16.41 11.86 -4.98
C GLY A 441 -15.38 12.95 -4.68
N THR A 442 -14.43 12.73 -3.77
CA THR A 442 -13.41 13.73 -3.41
C THR A 442 -12.41 13.99 -4.55
N PHE A 443 -11.55 14.99 -4.35
CA PHE A 443 -10.41 15.26 -5.23
C PHE A 443 -9.23 15.85 -4.46
N SER A 444 -8.06 15.86 -5.09
CA SER A 444 -6.88 16.64 -4.69
C SER A 444 -6.30 17.36 -5.92
N PHE A 445 -5.71 18.54 -5.72
CA PHE A 445 -5.24 19.39 -6.81
C PHE A 445 -3.87 20.01 -6.53
N TRP A 446 -2.98 19.88 -7.50
CA TRP A 446 -1.63 20.42 -7.45
C TRP A 446 -1.40 21.41 -8.60
N ILE A 447 -0.62 22.45 -8.30
CA ILE A 447 -0.13 23.42 -9.29
C ILE A 447 1.40 23.40 -9.20
N ASP A 448 2.07 23.15 -10.33
CA ASP A 448 3.52 23.05 -10.44
C ASP A 448 4.13 22.11 -9.39
N GLN A 449 3.55 20.91 -9.25
CA GLN A 449 3.96 19.89 -8.26
C GLN A 449 3.89 20.39 -6.81
N THR A 450 2.96 21.29 -6.51
CA THR A 450 2.69 21.81 -5.16
C THR A 450 1.22 21.60 -4.82
N PRO A 451 0.89 20.87 -3.74
CA PRO A 451 -0.49 20.60 -3.36
C PRO A 451 -1.16 21.90 -2.91
N PHE A 452 -2.30 22.24 -3.51
CA PHE A 452 -3.14 23.37 -3.10
C PHE A 452 -4.39 22.90 -2.37
N LEU A 453 -5.08 21.91 -2.93
CA LEU A 453 -6.21 21.24 -2.29
C LEU A 453 -5.85 19.79 -2.02
N ILE A 454 -6.02 19.36 -0.78
CA ILE A 454 -5.34 18.18 -0.23
C ILE A 454 -6.30 17.16 0.34
N ASP A 455 -5.80 15.93 0.47
CA ASP A 455 -6.25 14.95 1.44
C ASP A 455 -5.26 14.95 2.61
N ALA A 456 -5.75 15.03 3.85
CA ALA A 456 -4.88 15.06 5.03
C ALA A 456 -4.09 13.75 5.19
N GLY A 457 -4.62 12.63 4.71
CA GLY A 457 -4.13 11.29 4.98
C GLY A 457 -4.51 10.81 6.38
N VAL A 458 -3.71 9.91 6.95
CA VAL A 458 -4.00 9.27 8.23
C VAL A 458 -2.97 9.62 9.31
N GLY A 459 -3.44 9.76 10.55
CA GLY A 459 -2.59 9.91 11.73
C GLY A 459 -1.86 8.61 12.13
N THR A 460 -1.18 8.67 13.26
CA THR A 460 -0.55 7.51 13.90
C THR A 460 -1.61 6.45 14.21
N TYR A 461 -1.34 5.20 13.85
CA TYR A 461 -2.29 4.12 14.09
C TYR A 461 -2.44 3.83 15.58
N THR A 462 -3.70 3.81 16.02
CA THR A 462 -4.08 3.45 17.39
C THR A 462 -5.13 2.34 17.35
N ARG A 463 -5.53 1.83 18.51
CA ARG A 463 -6.67 0.90 18.61
C ARG A 463 -7.95 1.45 17.97
N GLN A 464 -8.17 2.77 18.01
CA GLN A 464 -9.33 3.41 17.39
C GLN A 464 -9.32 3.24 15.86
N THR A 465 -8.14 3.27 15.22
CA THR A 465 -8.00 3.14 13.77
C THR A 465 -8.54 1.81 13.23
N PHE A 466 -8.49 0.76 14.04
CA PHE A 466 -8.91 -0.61 13.68
C PHE A 466 -10.19 -1.03 14.39
N SER A 467 -10.90 -0.11 15.07
CA SER A 467 -12.17 -0.39 15.73
C SER A 467 -13.35 0.14 14.92
N LYS A 468 -14.57 -0.19 15.37
CA LYS A 468 -15.82 0.41 14.88
C LYS A 468 -15.88 1.94 15.01
N ASP A 469 -15.00 2.53 15.84
CA ASP A 469 -14.94 3.98 16.10
C ASP A 469 -13.97 4.69 15.14
N ARG A 470 -13.43 3.99 14.14
CA ARG A 470 -12.54 4.54 13.08
C ARG A 470 -13.10 5.83 12.47
N TYR A 471 -14.38 5.84 12.09
CA TYR A 471 -15.01 6.99 11.44
C TYR A 471 -15.39 8.13 12.42
N ALA A 472 -15.07 8.00 13.71
CA ALA A 472 -15.04 9.15 14.63
C ALA A 472 -13.72 9.93 14.54
N ILE A 473 -12.68 9.38 13.92
CA ILE A 473 -11.43 10.08 13.64
C ILE A 473 -11.70 11.11 12.53
N TRP A 474 -11.36 12.37 12.76
CA TRP A 474 -11.71 13.47 11.87
C TRP A 474 -11.18 13.28 10.44
N THR A 475 -9.98 12.73 10.26
CA THR A 475 -9.39 12.46 8.94
C THR A 475 -10.15 11.40 8.14
N MET A 476 -11.02 10.60 8.77
CA MET A 476 -11.83 9.57 8.10
C MET A 476 -13.22 10.10 7.68
N GLN A 477 -13.58 11.32 8.09
CA GLN A 477 -14.92 11.87 7.90
C GLN A 477 -15.00 12.77 6.65
N SER A 478 -16.11 12.70 5.91
CA SER A 478 -16.27 13.41 4.64
C SER A 478 -16.23 14.94 4.75
N ASN A 479 -16.58 15.48 5.92
CA ASN A 479 -16.53 16.92 6.22
C ASN A 479 -15.10 17.47 6.34
N TYR A 480 -14.08 16.61 6.40
CA TYR A 480 -12.66 16.97 6.33
C TYR A 480 -12.01 16.51 5.02
N HIS A 481 -12.82 16.31 3.98
CA HIS A 481 -12.41 16.08 2.60
C HIS A 481 -13.00 17.17 1.68
N ASN A 482 -12.62 17.16 0.40
CA ASN A 482 -13.06 18.16 -0.58
C ASN A 482 -14.50 17.87 -1.12
N LEU A 483 -15.45 17.75 -0.19
CA LEU A 483 -16.80 17.21 -0.40
C LEU A 483 -17.89 18.10 0.24
N PRO A 484 -19.15 17.98 -0.22
CA PRO A 484 -20.26 18.69 0.39
C PRO A 484 -20.71 18.09 1.73
N LEU A 485 -21.31 18.93 2.57
CA LEU A 485 -22.22 18.54 3.66
C LEU A 485 -23.64 18.86 3.17
N ILE A 486 -24.47 17.84 2.98
CA ILE A 486 -25.78 17.98 2.34
C ILE A 486 -26.85 18.00 3.42
N ASN A 487 -27.67 19.05 3.50
CA ASN A 487 -28.65 19.22 4.59
C ASN A 487 -28.04 19.08 6.00
N GLY A 488 -26.75 19.41 6.17
CA GLY A 488 -26.03 19.23 7.44
C GLY A 488 -25.55 17.80 7.71
N VAL A 489 -25.67 16.89 6.75
CA VAL A 489 -25.37 15.45 6.91
C VAL A 489 -24.13 15.05 6.10
N PRO A 490 -23.12 14.41 6.72
CA PRO A 490 -21.93 13.90 6.03
C PRO A 490 -22.21 12.55 5.36
N GLN A 491 -21.24 12.05 4.58
CA GLN A 491 -21.27 10.68 4.08
C GLN A 491 -21.16 9.67 5.24
N LYS A 492 -21.56 8.43 4.98
CA LYS A 492 -21.53 7.35 5.98
C LYS A 492 -20.69 6.17 5.50
N TYR A 493 -20.15 5.43 6.46
CA TYR A 493 -19.42 4.19 6.25
C TYR A 493 -20.35 3.02 5.87
N GLY A 494 -19.91 2.19 4.92
CA GLY A 494 -20.51 0.93 4.50
C GLY A 494 -20.52 0.75 2.97
N ALA A 495 -20.48 -0.50 2.49
CA ALA A 495 -20.36 -0.84 1.07
C ALA A 495 -21.47 -0.28 0.16
N THR A 496 -22.65 0.01 0.72
CA THR A 496 -23.76 0.62 -0.02
C THR A 496 -23.61 2.12 -0.21
N TYR A 497 -22.78 2.77 0.60
CA TYR A 497 -22.49 4.20 0.52
C TYR A 497 -21.39 4.44 -0.51
N LYS A 498 -21.80 4.69 -1.76
CA LYS A 498 -20.89 4.72 -2.91
C LYS A 498 -21.20 5.81 -3.92
N ALA A 499 -20.23 6.12 -4.76
CA ALA A 499 -20.47 6.85 -6.00
C ALA A 499 -21.26 5.96 -7.00
N THR A 500 -22.03 6.60 -7.87
CA THR A 500 -22.73 5.94 -8.98
C THR A 500 -22.59 6.78 -10.24
N GLN A 501 -22.85 6.16 -11.40
CA GLN A 501 -22.76 6.85 -12.71
C GLN A 501 -21.40 7.52 -12.93
N VAL A 502 -20.32 6.89 -12.44
CA VAL A 502 -18.98 7.46 -12.54
C VAL A 502 -18.47 7.37 -13.96
N GLN A 503 -17.98 8.50 -14.47
CA GLN A 503 -17.49 8.64 -15.83
C GLN A 503 -16.24 9.50 -15.87
N ALA A 504 -15.27 9.08 -16.67
CA ALA A 504 -14.08 9.86 -16.98
C ALA A 504 -13.94 9.97 -18.50
N ASP A 505 -13.73 11.19 -19.01
CA ASP A 505 -13.61 11.47 -20.45
C ASP A 505 -12.23 12.10 -20.72
N LYS A 506 -11.34 11.31 -21.31
CA LYS A 506 -9.98 11.71 -21.69
C LYS A 506 -9.95 12.85 -22.71
N ARG A 507 -10.93 12.95 -23.60
CA ARG A 507 -10.95 14.01 -24.63
C ARG A 507 -11.34 15.35 -24.03
N LYS A 508 -12.20 15.31 -23.02
CA LYS A 508 -12.66 16.52 -22.31
C LYS A 508 -11.86 16.82 -21.05
N ASN A 509 -10.96 15.94 -20.60
CA ASN A 509 -10.28 16.05 -19.32
C ASN A 509 -11.27 16.23 -18.16
N THR A 510 -12.28 15.37 -18.11
CA THR A 510 -13.33 15.43 -17.10
C THR A 510 -13.49 14.14 -16.31
N PHE A 511 -13.87 14.29 -15.05
CA PHE A 511 -14.40 13.23 -14.19
C PHE A 511 -15.78 13.66 -13.69
N THR A 512 -16.74 12.75 -13.57
CA THR A 512 -18.07 13.02 -13.02
C THR A 512 -18.57 11.82 -12.23
N ALA A 513 -19.23 12.07 -11.11
CA ALA A 513 -19.85 11.04 -10.27
C ALA A 513 -21.16 11.56 -9.66
N ASN A 514 -22.18 10.71 -9.57
CA ASN A 514 -23.31 10.93 -8.69
C ASN A 514 -22.96 10.43 -7.28
N ILE A 515 -22.84 11.34 -6.32
CA ILE A 515 -22.41 11.01 -4.96
C ILE A 515 -23.58 10.86 -3.97
N ALA A 516 -24.83 11.01 -4.42
CA ALA A 516 -26.00 10.99 -3.54
C ALA A 516 -26.09 9.72 -2.68
N THR A 517 -25.76 8.56 -3.26
CA THR A 517 -25.80 7.26 -2.58
C THR A 517 -24.75 7.08 -1.50
N ALA A 518 -23.70 7.92 -1.46
CA ALA A 518 -22.73 7.93 -0.37
C ALA A 518 -23.24 8.61 0.92
N TYR A 519 -24.37 9.33 0.82
CA TYR A 519 -25.02 9.98 1.95
C TYR A 519 -26.18 9.11 2.48
N PRO A 520 -26.43 9.13 3.79
CA PRO A 520 -27.51 8.37 4.38
C PRO A 520 -28.87 9.06 4.15
N ALA A 521 -29.96 8.35 4.43
CA ALA A 521 -31.32 8.80 4.08
C ALA A 521 -31.69 10.15 4.71
N GLU A 522 -31.10 10.47 5.86
CA GLU A 522 -31.25 11.70 6.62
C GLU A 522 -30.81 12.94 5.81
N ALA A 523 -29.86 12.78 4.88
CA ALA A 523 -29.43 13.85 3.98
C ALA A 523 -30.51 14.24 2.97
N GLU A 524 -31.49 13.37 2.73
CA GLU A 524 -32.61 13.60 1.80
C GLU A 524 -32.19 14.03 0.39
N VAL A 525 -31.05 13.56 -0.07
CA VAL A 525 -30.55 13.79 -1.43
C VAL A 525 -31.10 12.73 -2.38
N GLU A 526 -31.61 13.16 -3.53
CA GLU A 526 -32.00 12.25 -4.62
C GLU A 526 -30.87 12.08 -5.62
N SER A 527 -30.22 13.18 -5.99
CA SER A 527 -29.08 13.19 -6.90
C SER A 527 -28.13 14.32 -6.53
N TRP A 528 -26.83 14.06 -6.61
CA TRP A 528 -25.80 15.07 -6.50
C TRP A 528 -24.68 14.72 -7.48
N ILE A 529 -24.74 15.33 -8.66
CA ILE A 529 -23.77 15.11 -9.73
C ILE A 529 -22.62 16.08 -9.54
N ARG A 530 -21.46 15.56 -9.14
CA ARG A 530 -20.22 16.33 -8.98
C ARG A 530 -19.31 16.07 -10.16
N SER A 531 -18.82 17.13 -10.78
CA SER A 531 -17.96 17.08 -11.96
C SER A 531 -16.70 17.91 -11.78
N TYR A 532 -15.58 17.38 -12.25
CA TYR A 532 -14.30 18.06 -12.35
C TYR A 532 -13.89 18.19 -13.82
N SER A 533 -13.43 19.37 -14.23
CA SER A 533 -12.91 19.62 -15.58
C SER A 533 -11.60 20.38 -15.49
N LEU A 534 -10.51 19.79 -15.98
CA LEU A 534 -9.21 20.44 -16.05
C LEU A 534 -8.94 20.90 -17.49
N GLN A 535 -9.23 22.17 -17.76
CA GLN A 535 -9.13 22.76 -19.09
C GLN A 535 -8.56 24.16 -19.04
N LYS A 536 -7.79 24.54 -20.07
CA LYS A 536 -7.26 25.91 -20.22
C LYS A 536 -6.46 26.41 -18.99
N GLY A 537 -5.79 25.50 -18.28
CA GLY A 537 -5.01 25.82 -17.08
C GLY A 537 -5.84 26.09 -15.82
N GLN A 538 -7.12 25.69 -15.80
CA GLN A 538 -8.03 25.92 -14.69
C GLN A 538 -8.80 24.64 -14.35
N LEU A 539 -8.99 24.39 -13.07
CA LEU A 539 -9.87 23.35 -12.57
C LEU A 539 -11.25 23.95 -12.31
N ARG A 540 -12.26 23.46 -13.03
CA ARG A 540 -13.66 23.77 -12.74
C ARG A 540 -14.30 22.62 -11.97
N ILE A 541 -14.96 22.96 -10.87
CA ILE A 541 -15.78 22.07 -10.07
C ILE A 541 -17.23 22.48 -10.27
N SER A 542 -18.10 21.53 -10.59
CA SER A 542 -19.53 21.78 -10.74
C SER A 542 -20.31 20.75 -9.95
N ASP A 543 -21.27 21.20 -9.14
CA ASP A 543 -22.26 20.35 -8.48
C ASP A 543 -23.64 20.65 -9.06
N SER A 544 -24.39 19.61 -9.43
CA SER A 544 -25.81 19.71 -9.81
C SER A 544 -26.62 18.79 -8.93
N PHE A 545 -27.54 19.34 -8.15
CA PHE A 545 -28.21 18.58 -7.08
C PHE A 545 -29.73 18.68 -7.10
N ARG A 546 -30.36 17.65 -6.55
CA ARG A 546 -31.79 17.56 -6.27
C ARG A 546 -32.00 16.87 -4.93
N LEU A 547 -32.72 17.54 -4.04
CA LEU A 547 -33.08 17.08 -2.70
C LEU A 547 -34.58 16.77 -2.66
N LYS A 548 -34.97 15.78 -1.84
CA LYS A 548 -36.38 15.49 -1.51
C LYS A 548 -36.98 16.68 -0.75
N THR A 549 -36.26 17.11 0.28
CA THR A 549 -36.54 18.31 1.07
C THR A 549 -35.25 19.03 1.35
N ALA A 550 -35.33 20.36 1.36
CA ALA A 550 -34.20 21.22 1.66
C ALA A 550 -34.37 21.70 3.11
N LYS A 551 -33.57 21.13 4.02
CA LYS A 551 -33.69 21.28 5.49
C LYS A 551 -32.69 22.27 6.06
N GLN A 552 -31.48 22.26 5.54
CA GLN A 552 -30.39 23.14 5.97
C GLN A 552 -29.60 23.61 4.76
N PRO A 553 -28.86 24.73 4.86
CA PRO A 553 -27.97 25.14 3.80
C PRO A 553 -26.91 24.09 3.52
N ASN A 554 -26.69 23.79 2.23
CA ASN A 554 -25.58 22.92 1.83
C ASN A 554 -24.26 23.64 2.11
N GLN A 555 -23.24 22.89 2.50
CA GLN A 555 -21.89 23.41 2.68
C GLN A 555 -20.94 22.69 1.73
N ILE A 556 -20.02 23.40 1.07
CA ILE A 556 -18.96 22.81 0.25
C ILE A 556 -17.64 23.01 0.97
N ASN A 557 -16.95 21.92 1.31
CA ASN A 557 -15.68 21.96 2.02
C ASN A 557 -14.50 21.80 1.06
N PHE A 558 -13.43 22.54 1.32
CA PHE A 558 -12.11 22.38 0.70
C PHE A 558 -11.03 22.36 1.77
N MET A 559 -10.04 21.48 1.64
CA MET A 559 -8.91 21.33 2.55
C MET A 559 -7.65 21.87 1.90
N THR A 560 -6.90 22.72 2.62
CA THR A 560 -5.61 23.27 2.18
C THR A 560 -4.65 23.35 3.37
N TRP A 561 -3.37 23.62 3.12
CA TRP A 561 -2.33 23.73 4.16
C TRP A 561 -1.53 25.04 4.03
N GLY A 562 -1.92 25.90 3.10
CA GLY A 562 -1.34 27.22 2.91
C GLY A 562 -2.05 28.31 3.69
N GLN A 563 -1.63 29.55 3.44
CA GLN A 563 -2.35 30.73 3.89
C GLN A 563 -3.62 30.92 3.05
N VAL A 564 -4.70 31.33 3.70
CA VAL A 564 -6.01 31.56 3.08
C VAL A 564 -6.44 32.98 3.38
N CYS A 565 -6.79 33.75 2.33
CA CYS A 565 -7.37 35.07 2.44
C CYS A 565 -8.75 35.11 1.76
N THR A 566 -9.75 35.60 2.48
CA THR A 566 -11.16 35.65 2.04
C THR A 566 -11.70 37.08 2.03
N GLU A 567 -10.83 38.09 2.00
CA GLU A 567 -11.20 39.52 2.07
C GLU A 567 -11.96 40.01 0.83
N ILE A 568 -11.80 39.35 -0.32
CA ILE A 568 -12.42 39.73 -1.57
C ILE A 568 -13.66 38.84 -1.82
N PRO A 569 -14.89 39.35 -1.73
CA PRO A 569 -16.08 38.54 -1.98
C PRO A 569 -16.05 37.88 -3.36
N GLY A 570 -16.29 36.56 -3.40
CA GLY A 570 -16.26 35.75 -4.62
C GLY A 570 -14.87 35.22 -4.99
N LYS A 571 -13.85 35.51 -4.18
CA LYS A 571 -12.47 35.02 -4.36
C LYS A 571 -11.87 34.57 -3.03
N ILE A 572 -11.33 33.37 -3.01
CA ILE A 572 -10.51 32.86 -1.90
C ILE A 572 -9.09 32.73 -2.43
N GLN A 573 -8.17 33.54 -1.90
CA GLN A 573 -6.77 33.50 -2.29
C GLN A 573 -6.03 32.48 -1.43
N LEU A 574 -5.27 31.61 -2.10
CA LEU A 574 -4.45 30.58 -1.48
C LEU A 574 -2.98 30.88 -1.75
N GLU A 575 -2.15 30.82 -0.73
CA GLU A 575 -0.69 30.86 -0.87
C GLU A 575 -0.05 29.65 -0.21
N VAL A 576 0.62 28.82 -1.01
CA VAL A 576 1.33 27.62 -0.56
C VAL A 576 2.78 27.72 -1.01
N LYS A 577 3.72 27.77 -0.07
CA LYS A 577 5.17 27.83 -0.34
C LYS A 577 5.53 28.92 -1.38
N GLY A 578 4.94 30.11 -1.25
CA GLY A 578 5.17 31.26 -2.14
C GLY A 578 4.46 31.18 -3.51
N LYS A 579 3.72 30.11 -3.80
CA LYS A 579 2.89 30.00 -5.01
C LYS A 579 1.47 30.41 -4.70
N LYS A 580 0.81 31.10 -5.64
CA LYS A 580 -0.52 31.65 -5.46
C LYS A 580 -1.55 30.99 -6.37
N ALA A 581 -2.73 30.76 -5.82
CA ALA A 581 -3.91 30.33 -6.55
C ALA A 581 -5.14 31.06 -6.03
N VAL A 582 -6.22 31.05 -6.80
CA VAL A 582 -7.51 31.59 -6.39
C VAL A 582 -8.61 30.57 -6.63
N ILE A 583 -9.51 30.44 -5.67
CA ILE A 583 -10.81 29.79 -5.83
C ILE A 583 -11.84 30.89 -6.08
N GLU A 584 -12.45 30.89 -7.26
CA GLU A 584 -13.55 31.79 -7.62
C GLU A 584 -14.89 31.08 -7.36
N TYR A 585 -15.80 31.79 -6.71
CA TYR A 585 -17.15 31.31 -6.37
C TYR A 585 -18.18 32.45 -6.51
N ASP A 586 -19.46 32.10 -6.61
CA ASP A 586 -20.52 33.10 -6.62
C ASP A 586 -20.79 33.64 -5.22
N LYS A 587 -20.41 34.89 -4.97
CA LYS A 587 -20.61 35.58 -3.69
C LYS A 587 -22.07 35.77 -3.30
N GLN A 588 -23.01 35.68 -4.25
CA GLN A 588 -24.45 35.77 -3.94
C GLN A 588 -24.97 34.45 -3.39
N LEU A 589 -24.32 33.33 -3.73
CA LEU A 589 -24.74 31.99 -3.34
C LEU A 589 -24.08 31.51 -2.05
N PHE A 590 -22.93 32.06 -1.65
CA PHE A 590 -22.15 31.50 -0.54
C PHE A 590 -21.56 32.53 0.41
N ASP A 591 -21.66 32.20 1.70
CA ASP A 591 -20.80 32.75 2.76
C ASP A 591 -19.59 31.84 2.96
N VAL A 592 -18.41 32.43 3.19
CA VAL A 592 -17.16 31.69 3.39
C VAL A 592 -16.74 31.75 4.84
N LYS A 593 -16.35 30.60 5.39
CA LYS A 593 -15.65 30.48 6.66
C LYS A 593 -14.38 29.67 6.50
N THR A 594 -13.39 29.96 7.34
CA THR A 594 -12.15 29.19 7.44
C THR A 594 -11.99 28.67 8.87
N GLU A 595 -11.42 27.49 8.99
CA GLU A 595 -11.10 26.85 10.26
C GLU A 595 -9.66 26.33 10.19
N ILE A 596 -8.85 26.75 11.15
CA ILE A 596 -7.50 26.21 11.31
C ILE A 596 -7.59 24.96 12.16
N ILE A 597 -7.07 23.85 11.64
CA ILE A 597 -7.01 22.55 12.31
C ILE A 597 -5.56 22.32 12.75
N PRO A 598 -5.26 22.35 14.06
CA PRO A 598 -3.94 22.02 14.57
C PRO A 598 -3.59 20.56 14.32
N LEU A 599 -2.36 20.29 13.88
CA LEU A 599 -1.83 18.95 13.69
C LEU A 599 -0.87 18.61 14.81
N THR A 600 -1.37 17.92 15.83
CA THR A 600 -0.57 17.43 16.98
C THR A 600 0.08 16.07 16.72
N ASP A 601 -0.43 15.32 15.75
CA ASP A 601 0.13 14.02 15.36
C ASP A 601 1.40 14.21 14.51
N PRO A 602 2.55 13.60 14.89
CA PRO A 602 3.78 13.68 14.12
C PRO A 602 3.68 13.16 12.69
N ARG A 603 2.88 12.12 12.43
CA ARG A 603 2.71 11.55 11.08
C ARG A 603 2.10 12.56 10.13
N LEU A 604 1.13 13.36 10.60
CA LEU A 604 0.49 14.41 9.81
C LEU A 604 1.36 15.69 9.76
N SER A 605 1.87 16.12 10.91
CA SER A 605 2.60 17.39 11.01
C SER A 605 3.96 17.38 10.30
N ASN A 606 4.61 16.22 10.18
CA ASN A 606 5.82 16.07 9.37
C ASN A 606 5.57 16.26 7.87
N VAL A 607 4.32 16.11 7.40
CA VAL A 607 3.93 16.30 6.00
C VAL A 607 3.45 17.73 5.77
N TRP A 608 2.52 18.20 6.60
CA TRP A 608 1.75 19.42 6.37
C TRP A 608 2.19 20.61 7.23
N GLY A 609 3.04 20.40 8.24
CA GLY A 609 3.40 21.40 9.25
C GLY A 609 2.44 21.40 10.44
N LYS A 610 2.43 22.51 11.21
CA LYS A 610 1.72 22.58 12.50
C LYS A 610 0.19 22.61 12.39
N SER A 611 -0.35 22.91 11.22
CA SER A 611 -1.80 23.04 11.00
C SER A 611 -2.15 22.96 9.52
N ILE A 612 -3.40 22.62 9.25
CA ILE A 612 -4.05 22.78 7.94
C ILE A 612 -5.29 23.69 8.08
N CYS A 613 -5.88 24.10 6.97
CA CYS A 613 -7.07 24.94 6.94
C CYS A 613 -8.20 24.24 6.19
N ARG A 614 -9.39 24.20 6.81
CA ARG A 614 -10.64 23.87 6.14
C ARG A 614 -11.35 25.15 5.71
N ILE A 615 -11.77 25.21 4.46
CA ILE A 615 -12.56 26.30 3.89
C ILE A 615 -13.97 25.75 3.68
N THR A 616 -14.97 26.44 4.20
CA THR A 616 -16.38 26.05 4.10
C THR A 616 -17.18 27.15 3.42
N LEU A 617 -17.72 26.85 2.24
CA LEU A 617 -18.68 27.67 1.51
C LEU A 617 -20.09 27.24 1.89
N THR A 618 -20.79 28.02 2.70
CA THR A 618 -22.16 27.73 3.15
C THR A 618 -23.15 28.45 2.24
N ALA A 619 -24.10 27.72 1.67
CA ALA A 619 -25.11 28.31 0.80
C ALA A 619 -25.93 29.37 1.57
N THR A 620 -26.17 30.53 0.97
CA THR A 620 -26.97 31.61 1.60
C THR A 620 -28.47 31.30 1.56
N ASN A 621 -28.88 30.43 0.63
CA ASN A 621 -30.26 30.03 0.42
C ASN A 621 -30.39 28.51 0.36
N ILE A 622 -31.57 28.03 0.76
CA ILE A 622 -31.91 26.61 0.80
C ILE A 622 -32.82 26.30 -0.38
N TYR A 623 -32.29 25.60 -1.39
CA TYR A 623 -33.05 25.20 -2.58
C TYR A 623 -33.18 23.69 -2.67
N LYS A 624 -34.31 23.20 -3.21
CA LYS A 624 -34.47 21.76 -3.51
C LYS A 624 -33.63 21.33 -4.71
N THR A 625 -33.43 22.20 -5.68
CA THR A 625 -32.59 21.96 -6.86
C THR A 625 -31.67 23.13 -7.07
N GLY A 626 -30.46 22.88 -7.57
CA GLY A 626 -29.52 23.96 -7.83
C GLY A 626 -28.26 23.48 -8.51
N ASN A 627 -27.45 24.45 -8.91
CA ASN A 627 -26.12 24.22 -9.44
C ASN A 627 -25.12 25.11 -8.70
N TYR A 628 -23.98 24.54 -8.32
CA TYR A 628 -22.85 25.27 -7.76
C TYR A 628 -21.66 25.13 -8.70
N SER A 629 -20.86 26.19 -8.83
CA SER A 629 -19.67 26.18 -9.67
C SER A 629 -18.53 26.91 -8.98
N PHE A 630 -17.35 26.29 -9.01
CA PHE A 630 -16.11 26.85 -8.47
C PHE A 630 -15.02 26.74 -9.53
N THR A 631 -14.17 27.76 -9.63
CA THR A 631 -13.03 27.74 -10.56
C THR A 631 -11.74 27.98 -9.79
N ILE A 632 -10.78 27.07 -9.93
CA ILE A 632 -9.47 27.15 -9.31
C ILE A 632 -8.44 27.42 -10.40
N LYS A 633 -7.65 28.47 -10.24
CA LYS A 633 -6.60 28.82 -11.19
C LYS A 633 -5.38 29.41 -10.50
N LYS A 634 -4.22 29.17 -11.10
CA LYS A 634 -2.96 29.80 -10.75
C LYS A 634 -3.06 31.32 -10.93
N GLN A 635 -2.51 32.09 -9.98
CA GLN A 635 -2.40 33.55 -10.08
C GLN A 635 -1.06 33.98 -10.70
#